data_AF-A0A6G0I6L7-F1
#
_entry.id   AF-A0A6G0I6L7-F1
#
_cell.length_a   1.000
_cell.length_b   1.000
_cell.length_c   1.000
_cell.angle_alpha   90.00
_cell.angle_beta   90.00
_cell.angle_gamma   90.00
#
_symmetry.space_group_name_H-M   'P 1'
#
loop_
_entity.id
_entity.type
_entity.pdbx_description
1 polymer ?
#
loop_
_entity_poly.entity_id
_entity_poly.type
_entity_poly.pdbx_seq_one_letter_code
_entity_poly.pdbx_strand_id
1 'polypeptide(L)'
;MDIKGLFPCMEKMVVESIKESGYMHIQATKPDTVGRGLNDSPVGLAAYILEKFSTWTNRDFRNLQDGGLTRKFSLDDLLTNVMIYWMSGCIIPSMRFYKENFSKGLDEPHAKMPVYVPTGFACFPNELMHTPKLWVKQKYRKLLTFTPMARGGHFAAMEEPQLMA
;
A
#
# COMPACT_ATOMS: atom_id res chain seq x y z
N MET A 1 8.62 -22.46 0.11
CA MET A 1 8.70 -21.75 -1.19
C MET A 1 8.34 -20.27 -1.01
N ASP A 2 7.38 -19.94 -0.15
CA ASP A 2 7.00 -18.55 0.21
C ASP A 2 8.09 -17.77 0.94
N ILE A 3 8.79 -18.36 1.93
CA ILE A 3 9.85 -17.69 2.70
C ILE A 3 10.98 -17.15 1.79
N LYS A 4 11.22 -17.76 0.62
CA LYS A 4 12.20 -17.24 -0.36
C LYS A 4 11.85 -15.83 -0.86
N GLY A 5 10.56 -15.47 -0.85
CA GLY A 5 10.08 -14.14 -1.22
C GLY A 5 10.64 -13.02 -0.34
N LEU A 6 11.04 -13.33 0.90
CA LEU A 6 11.70 -12.40 1.81
C LEU A 6 13.16 -12.09 1.42
N PHE A 7 13.80 -12.90 0.60
CA PHE A 7 15.22 -12.74 0.29
C PHE A 7 15.45 -11.86 -0.97
N PRO A 8 16.49 -11.00 -0.98
CA PRO A 8 17.41 -10.70 0.14
C PRO A 8 16.73 -9.91 1.27
N CYS A 9 16.83 -10.41 2.51
CA CYS A 9 16.03 -9.92 3.65
C CYS A 9 16.29 -8.45 3.98
N MET A 10 17.56 -8.06 4.12
CA MET A 10 17.92 -6.68 4.43
C MET A 10 17.45 -5.70 3.35
N GLU A 11 17.61 -6.09 2.08
CA GLU A 11 17.19 -5.23 0.97
C GLU A 11 15.66 -5.09 0.94
N LYS A 12 14.93 -6.21 0.93
CA LYS A 12 13.47 -6.19 0.77
C LYS A 12 12.72 -5.69 1.99
N MET A 13 13.18 -5.99 3.21
CA MET A 13 12.47 -5.65 4.44
C MET A 13 12.91 -4.31 5.04
N VAL A 14 14.17 -3.92 4.88
CA VAL A 14 14.72 -2.73 5.54
C VAL A 14 14.97 -1.61 4.54
N VAL A 15 15.80 -1.86 3.52
CA VAL A 15 16.20 -0.81 2.57
C VAL A 15 15.01 -0.30 1.77
N GLU A 16 14.22 -1.19 1.16
CA GLU A 16 13.06 -0.79 0.38
C GLU A 16 11.99 -0.13 1.26
N SER A 17 11.79 -0.60 2.50
CA SER A 17 10.89 0.06 3.45
C SER A 17 11.33 1.48 3.78
N ILE A 18 12.64 1.74 3.94
CA ILE A 18 13.16 3.10 4.17
C ILE A 18 12.93 3.98 2.95
N LYS A 19 13.22 3.49 1.74
CA LYS A 19 13.00 4.25 0.49
C LYS A 19 11.54 4.64 0.29
N GLU A 20 10.61 3.74 0.65
CA GLU A 20 9.19 3.89 0.32
C GLU A 20 8.32 4.46 1.45
N SER A 21 8.84 4.61 2.67
CA SER A 21 8.07 5.06 3.84
C SER A 21 8.06 6.58 4.08
N GLY A 22 8.72 7.38 3.23
CA GLY A 22 8.77 8.84 3.39
C GLY A 22 7.39 9.50 3.48
N TYR A 23 6.45 9.05 2.64
CA TYR A 23 5.06 9.51 2.65
C TYR A 23 4.38 9.23 4.00
N MET A 24 4.55 8.02 4.52
CA MET A 24 3.98 7.58 5.80
C MET A 24 4.55 8.41 6.96
N HIS A 25 5.86 8.68 6.95
CA HIS A 25 6.52 9.43 8.02
C HIS A 25 6.03 10.88 8.10
N ILE A 26 5.93 11.59 6.96
CA ILE A 26 5.44 12.98 6.97
C ILE A 26 3.94 13.05 7.32
N GLN A 27 3.14 12.08 6.86
CA GLN A 27 1.72 12.02 7.20
C GLN A 27 1.47 11.66 8.68
N ALA A 28 2.31 10.82 9.26
CA ALA A 28 2.23 10.45 10.67
C ALA A 28 2.60 11.58 11.64
N THR A 29 3.29 12.63 11.15
CA THR A 29 3.83 13.68 12.03
C THR A 29 3.24 15.06 11.74
N LYS A 30 3.16 15.47 10.46
CA LYS A 30 2.77 16.81 10.02
C LYS A 30 1.76 16.77 8.85
N PRO A 31 0.64 16.02 8.97
CA PRO A 31 -0.32 15.83 7.87
C PRO A 31 -0.94 17.16 7.39
N ASP A 32 -1.29 18.05 8.32
CA ASP A 32 -1.85 19.36 8.02
C ASP A 32 -0.90 20.29 7.25
N THR A 33 0.41 20.11 7.41
CA THR A 33 1.42 20.90 6.69
C THR A 33 1.55 20.42 5.25
N VAL A 34 1.83 19.13 5.04
CA VAL A 34 2.00 18.57 3.69
C VAL A 34 0.70 18.62 2.89
N GLY A 35 -0.43 18.33 3.52
CA GLY A 35 -1.73 18.32 2.85
C GLY A 35 -2.22 19.71 2.43
N ARG A 36 -1.68 20.81 2.99
CA ARG A 36 -2.00 22.17 2.54
C ARG A 36 -1.59 22.40 1.10
N GLY A 37 -0.37 22.01 0.73
CA GLY A 37 0.12 22.12 -0.64
C GLY A 37 -0.62 21.21 -1.62
N LEU A 38 -1.03 20.02 -1.16
CA LEU A 38 -1.78 19.08 -1.98
C LEU A 38 -3.22 19.56 -2.25
N ASN A 39 -3.86 20.24 -1.30
CA ASN A 39 -5.18 20.83 -1.52
C ASN A 39 -5.16 22.08 -2.41
N ASP A 40 -4.01 22.77 -2.53
CA ASP A 40 -3.88 23.98 -3.32
C ASP A 40 -3.41 23.70 -4.76
N SER A 41 -2.74 22.57 -4.99
CA SER A 41 -2.19 22.18 -6.29
C SER A 41 -2.77 20.86 -6.80
N PRO A 42 -3.59 20.86 -7.87
CA PRO A 42 -4.13 19.61 -8.44
C PRO A 42 -3.02 18.74 -9.05
N VAL A 43 -1.96 19.37 -9.59
CA VAL A 43 -0.77 18.66 -10.09
C VAL A 43 0.01 18.04 -8.94
N GLY A 44 0.17 18.78 -7.83
CA GLY A 44 0.81 18.26 -6.62
C GLY A 44 0.06 17.06 -6.04
N LEU A 45 -1.27 17.15 -5.94
CA LEU A 45 -2.11 16.04 -5.50
C LEU A 45 -1.99 14.82 -6.41
N ALA A 46 -2.13 15.02 -7.73
CA ALA A 46 -2.05 13.94 -8.71
C ALA A 46 -0.68 13.24 -8.64
N ALA A 47 0.42 14.00 -8.63
CA ALA A 47 1.76 13.43 -8.51
C ALA A 47 1.93 12.60 -7.23
N TYR A 48 1.44 13.12 -6.09
CA TYR A 48 1.56 12.47 -4.79
C TYR A 48 0.77 11.14 -4.72
N ILE A 49 -0.40 11.07 -5.34
CA ILE A 49 -1.24 9.86 -5.37
C ILE A 49 -0.75 8.87 -6.44
N LEU A 50 -0.51 9.34 -7.66
CA LEU A 50 -0.19 8.47 -8.81
C LEU A 50 1.16 7.79 -8.68
N GLU A 51 2.14 8.40 -7.99
CA GLU A 51 3.41 7.71 -7.68
C GLU A 51 3.15 6.38 -6.95
N LYS A 52 2.14 6.31 -6.07
CA LYS A 52 1.80 5.06 -5.38
C LYS A 52 1.20 4.01 -6.31
N PHE A 53 0.35 4.42 -7.26
CA PHE A 53 -0.15 3.54 -8.32
C PHE A 53 0.96 2.99 -9.24
N SER A 54 2.07 3.72 -9.38
CA SER A 54 3.27 3.20 -10.06
C SER A 54 3.97 2.15 -9.20
N THR A 55 4.55 2.58 -8.08
CA THR A 55 5.49 1.78 -7.29
C THR A 55 4.82 0.58 -6.63
N TRP A 56 3.58 0.73 -6.16
CA TRP A 56 2.88 -0.33 -5.40
C TRP A 56 2.18 -1.36 -6.29
N THR A 57 2.08 -1.09 -7.60
CA THR A 57 1.67 -2.09 -8.60
C THR A 57 2.86 -2.94 -9.03
N ASN A 58 3.98 -2.29 -9.34
CA ASN A 58 5.25 -2.97 -9.57
C ASN A 58 6.41 -2.01 -9.29
N ARG A 59 7.33 -2.41 -8.40
CA ARG A 59 8.50 -1.62 -8.02
C ARG A 59 9.42 -1.27 -9.18
N ASP A 60 9.43 -2.09 -10.22
CA ASP A 60 10.23 -1.85 -11.43
C ASP A 60 9.73 -0.65 -12.23
N PHE A 61 8.47 -0.25 -12.05
CA PHE A 61 7.88 0.89 -12.76
C PHE A 61 8.52 2.23 -12.38
N ARG A 62 9.17 2.33 -11.22
CA ARG A 62 9.97 3.49 -10.81
C ARG A 62 11.08 3.85 -11.80
N ASN A 63 11.57 2.87 -12.56
CA ASN A 63 12.64 3.07 -13.54
C ASN A 63 12.11 3.45 -14.93
N LEU A 64 10.80 3.48 -15.12
CA LEU A 64 10.18 3.87 -16.38
C LEU A 64 9.94 5.38 -16.42
N GLN A 65 10.16 5.98 -17.59
CA GLN A 65 9.97 7.42 -17.78
C GLN A 65 8.52 7.89 -17.51
N ASP A 66 7.55 7.03 -17.82
CA ASP A 66 6.12 7.27 -17.63
C ASP A 66 5.57 6.70 -16.29
N GLY A 67 6.45 6.13 -15.46
CA GLY A 67 6.06 5.44 -14.23
C GLY A 67 5.18 4.21 -14.47
N GLY A 68 5.03 3.71 -15.70
CA GLY A 68 4.19 2.55 -16.01
C GLY A 68 2.71 2.68 -15.63
N LEU A 69 2.19 3.90 -15.42
CA LEU A 69 0.84 4.14 -14.88
C LEU A 69 -0.27 3.51 -15.72
N THR A 70 -0.12 3.52 -17.04
CA THR A 70 -1.14 3.01 -17.98
C THR A 70 -1.02 1.52 -18.31
N ARG A 71 -0.06 0.81 -17.70
CA ARG A 71 0.15 -0.63 -17.96
C ARG A 71 -0.95 -1.50 -17.37
N LYS A 72 -1.57 -1.04 -16.28
CA LYS A 72 -2.56 -1.79 -15.50
C LYS A 72 -3.87 -1.07 -15.28
N PHE A 73 -3.87 0.26 -15.41
CA PHE A 73 -5.02 1.09 -15.15
C PHE A 73 -5.28 1.99 -16.36
N SER A 74 -6.53 2.35 -16.59
CA SER A 74 -6.83 3.45 -17.50
C SER A 74 -6.50 4.79 -16.82
N LEU A 75 -6.20 5.83 -17.62
CA LEU A 75 -6.03 7.17 -17.06
C LEU A 75 -7.33 7.68 -16.42
N ASP A 76 -8.48 7.30 -16.96
CA ASP A 76 -9.77 7.71 -16.41
C ASP A 76 -10.00 7.13 -15.00
N ASP A 77 -9.63 5.86 -14.76
CA ASP A 77 -9.77 5.27 -13.42
C ASP A 77 -8.82 5.92 -12.41
N LEU A 78 -7.58 6.17 -12.83
CA LEU A 78 -6.57 6.84 -12.01
C LEU A 78 -7.00 8.27 -11.67
N LEU A 79 -7.45 9.04 -12.66
CA LEU A 79 -7.93 10.39 -12.45
C LEU A 79 -9.24 10.42 -11.66
N THR A 80 -10.12 9.43 -11.83
CA THR A 80 -11.32 9.30 -11.00
C THR A 80 -10.94 9.18 -9.53
N ASN A 81 -9.93 8.36 -9.19
CA ASN A 81 -9.42 8.27 -7.83
C ASN A 81 -8.89 9.62 -7.32
N VAL A 82 -8.05 10.30 -8.11
CA VAL A 82 -7.52 11.64 -7.76
C VAL A 82 -8.64 12.66 -7.57
N MET A 83 -9.68 12.62 -8.42
CA MET A 83 -10.81 13.54 -8.37
C MET A 83 -11.67 13.35 -7.12
N ILE A 84 -11.78 12.13 -6.58
CA ILE A 84 -12.43 11.90 -5.28
C ILE A 84 -11.72 12.71 -4.19
N TYR A 85 -10.37 12.69 -4.15
CA TYR A 85 -9.60 13.47 -3.18
C TYR A 85 -9.70 14.98 -3.43
N TRP A 86 -9.57 15.39 -4.69
CA TRP A 86 -9.59 16.81 -5.09
C TRP A 86 -10.93 17.46 -4.78
N MET A 87 -12.03 16.89 -5.26
CA MET A 87 -13.36 17.50 -5.16
C MET A 87 -13.90 17.51 -3.73
N SER A 88 -13.51 16.53 -2.91
CA SER A 88 -13.91 16.47 -1.50
C SER A 88 -12.98 17.26 -0.57
N GLY A 89 -11.80 17.68 -1.04
CA GLY A 89 -10.77 18.33 -0.22
C GLY A 89 -10.23 17.43 0.92
N CYS A 90 -10.37 16.11 0.78
CA CYS A 90 -10.18 15.17 1.88
C CYS A 90 -8.74 14.68 2.09
N ILE A 91 -7.75 15.21 1.37
CA ILE A 91 -6.36 14.76 1.48
C ILE A 91 -5.78 14.99 2.90
N ILE A 92 -6.09 16.13 3.55
CA ILE A 92 -5.65 16.39 4.93
C ILE A 92 -6.29 15.39 5.91
N PRO A 93 -7.63 15.24 5.99
CA PRO A 93 -8.23 14.28 6.91
C PRO A 93 -7.82 12.84 6.61
N SER A 94 -7.59 12.44 5.35
CA SER A 94 -7.06 11.11 5.03
C SER A 94 -5.65 10.90 5.59
N MET A 95 -4.80 11.93 5.56
CA MET A 95 -3.45 11.86 6.13
C MET A 95 -3.43 11.88 7.66
N ARG A 96 -4.40 12.54 8.31
CA ARG A 96 -4.52 12.53 9.78
C ARG A 96 -4.71 11.13 10.35
N PHE A 97 -5.28 10.19 9.58
CA PHE A 97 -5.31 8.78 9.95
C PHE A 97 -3.91 8.25 10.32
N TYR A 98 -2.88 8.62 9.55
CA TYR A 98 -1.52 8.19 9.84
C TYR A 98 -1.02 8.78 11.16
N LYS A 99 -1.31 10.06 11.42
CA LYS A 99 -0.93 10.69 12.68
C LYS A 99 -1.57 10.00 13.88
N GLU A 100 -2.86 9.67 13.80
CA GLU A 100 -3.54 9.03 14.93
C GLU A 100 -3.07 7.59 15.19
N ASN A 101 -2.69 6.85 14.15
CA ASN A 101 -2.36 5.42 14.27
C ASN A 101 -0.86 5.12 14.37
N PHE A 102 0.02 6.00 13.90
CA PHE A 102 1.46 5.73 13.83
C PHE A 102 2.31 6.66 14.71
N SER A 103 1.77 7.78 15.20
CA SER A 103 2.55 8.73 16.03
C SER A 103 2.97 8.17 17.39
N LYS A 104 2.26 7.16 17.90
CA LYS A 104 2.57 6.47 19.16
C LYS A 104 3.51 5.28 18.98
N GLY A 105 3.99 5.04 17.76
CA GLY A 105 4.78 3.87 17.39
C GLY A 105 3.94 2.71 16.87
N LEU A 106 4.62 1.62 16.50
CA LEU A 106 4.00 0.42 15.92
C LEU A 106 3.67 -0.66 16.96
N ASP A 107 4.02 -0.46 18.24
CA ASP A 107 3.86 -1.46 19.29
C ASP A 107 2.49 -1.40 19.97
N GLU A 108 1.44 -1.44 19.15
CA GLU A 108 0.08 -1.43 19.66
C GLU A 108 -0.32 -2.83 20.18
N PRO A 109 -1.01 -2.94 21.33
CA PRO A 109 -1.38 -4.23 21.92
C PRO A 109 -2.15 -5.15 20.96
N HIS A 110 -3.01 -4.56 20.13
CA HIS A 110 -3.80 -5.28 19.14
C HIS A 110 -2.95 -5.94 18.05
N ALA A 111 -1.73 -5.46 17.78
CA ALA A 111 -0.81 -6.07 16.83
C ALA A 111 -0.38 -7.47 17.29
N LYS A 112 -0.29 -7.71 18.61
CA LYS A 112 0.11 -9.01 19.19
C LYS A 112 -1.07 -9.95 19.46
N MET A 113 -2.31 -9.46 19.41
CA MET A 113 -3.51 -10.27 19.71
C MET A 113 -3.85 -11.23 18.55
N PRO A 114 -4.14 -12.52 18.82
CA PRO A 114 -4.56 -13.47 17.78
C PRO A 114 -6.00 -13.21 17.32
N VAL A 115 -6.28 -13.54 16.07
CA VAL A 115 -7.60 -13.47 15.42
C VAL A 115 -8.17 -14.87 15.25
N TYR A 116 -9.39 -15.10 15.74
CA TYR A 116 -10.08 -16.41 15.70
C TYR A 116 -11.22 -16.47 14.66
N VAL A 117 -11.55 -15.35 14.03
CA VAL A 117 -12.54 -15.29 12.95
C VAL A 117 -12.02 -16.08 11.73
N PRO A 118 -12.87 -16.88 11.06
CA PRO A 118 -12.47 -17.56 9.82
C PRO A 118 -11.90 -16.56 8.81
N THR A 119 -10.66 -16.78 8.34
CA THR A 119 -9.93 -15.83 7.51
C THR A 119 -9.44 -16.49 6.23
N GLY A 120 -9.59 -15.80 5.09
CA GLY A 120 -8.90 -16.12 3.84
C GLY A 120 -7.78 -15.11 3.57
N PHE A 121 -6.71 -15.54 2.90
CA PHE A 121 -5.55 -14.70 2.62
C PHE A 121 -5.12 -14.82 1.15
N ALA A 122 -5.17 -13.71 0.41
CA ALA A 122 -4.68 -13.60 -0.97
C ALA A 122 -3.28 -12.96 -0.98
N CYS A 123 -2.29 -13.65 -1.54
CA CYS A 123 -0.90 -13.18 -1.59
C CYS A 123 -0.55 -12.72 -3.00
N PHE A 124 -0.59 -11.41 -3.23
CA PHE A 124 -0.16 -10.80 -4.49
C PHE A 124 1.37 -10.69 -4.57
N PRO A 125 1.99 -11.01 -5.71
CA PRO A 125 3.45 -11.09 -5.82
C PRO A 125 4.16 -9.75 -5.66
N ASN A 126 3.53 -8.64 -6.05
CA ASN A 126 4.12 -7.30 -6.00
C ASN A 126 3.67 -6.47 -4.79
N GLU A 127 3.05 -7.10 -3.78
CA GLU A 127 2.70 -6.41 -2.53
C GLU A 127 3.95 -5.86 -1.83
N LEU A 128 3.79 -4.74 -1.12
CA LEU A 128 4.86 -4.01 -0.43
C LEU A 128 5.61 -4.87 0.58
N MET A 129 4.88 -5.73 1.29
CA MET A 129 5.49 -6.64 2.26
C MET A 129 5.00 -8.06 2.01
N HIS A 130 5.91 -8.91 1.53
CA HIS A 130 5.64 -10.33 1.46
C HIS A 130 5.46 -10.89 2.88
N THR A 131 4.29 -11.48 3.14
CA THR A 131 3.97 -12.07 4.45
C THR A 131 3.91 -13.60 4.31
N PRO A 132 4.92 -14.34 4.80
CA PRO A 132 4.92 -15.80 4.71
C PRO A 132 3.73 -16.42 5.45
N LYS A 133 3.30 -17.61 5.00
CA LYS A 133 2.18 -18.34 5.59
C LYS A 133 2.36 -18.61 7.08
N LEU A 134 3.61 -18.78 7.51
CA LEU A 134 3.96 -18.97 8.93
C LEU A 134 3.53 -17.77 9.79
N TRP A 135 3.82 -16.54 9.35
CA TRP A 135 3.46 -15.32 10.07
C TRP A 135 1.95 -15.10 10.07
N VAL A 136 1.29 -15.36 8.92
CA VAL A 136 -0.17 -15.30 8.83
C VAL A 136 -0.81 -16.26 9.84
N LYS A 137 -0.34 -17.51 9.96
CA LYS A 137 -0.86 -18.48 10.93
C LYS A 137 -0.61 -18.12 12.40
N GLN A 138 0.43 -17.34 12.69
CA GLN A 138 0.68 -16.85 14.05
C GLN A 138 -0.39 -15.84 14.47
N LYS A 139 -0.80 -14.96 13.55
CA LYS A 139 -1.84 -13.95 13.78
C LYS A 139 -3.25 -14.51 13.66
N TYR A 140 -3.54 -15.23 12.58
CA TYR A 140 -4.87 -15.75 12.24
C TYR A 140 -4.95 -17.25 12.54
N ARG A 141 -5.59 -17.60 13.67
CA ARG A 141 -5.65 -18.98 14.17
C ARG A 141 -6.61 -19.85 13.36
N LYS A 142 -7.62 -19.26 12.73
CA LYS A 142 -8.59 -19.95 11.86
C LYS A 142 -8.43 -19.54 10.39
N LEU A 143 -7.25 -19.80 9.83
CA LEU A 143 -6.94 -19.56 8.41
C LEU A 143 -7.53 -20.67 7.52
N LEU A 144 -8.52 -20.33 6.70
CA LEU A 144 -9.21 -21.26 5.79
C LEU A 144 -8.47 -21.41 4.47
N THR A 145 -8.09 -20.28 3.86
CA THR A 145 -7.41 -20.25 2.56
C THR A 145 -6.15 -19.40 2.64
N PHE A 146 -5.12 -19.82 1.92
CA PHE A 146 -3.89 -19.06 1.69
C PHE A 146 -3.52 -19.27 0.24
N THR A 147 -3.76 -18.25 -0.58
CA THR A 147 -3.74 -18.36 -2.04
C THR A 147 -2.66 -17.44 -2.60
N PRO A 148 -1.53 -17.99 -3.09
CA PRO A 148 -0.58 -17.25 -3.91
C PRO A 148 -1.22 -16.87 -5.24
N MET A 149 -1.30 -15.57 -5.53
CA MET A 149 -1.85 -15.07 -6.79
C MET A 149 -0.78 -15.04 -7.88
N ALA A 150 -1.20 -15.24 -9.13
CA ALA A 150 -0.28 -15.34 -10.26
C ALA A 150 0.38 -13.99 -10.63
N ARG A 151 -0.32 -12.88 -10.40
CA ARG A 151 0.08 -11.50 -10.72
C ARG A 151 -0.72 -10.52 -9.87
N GLY A 152 -0.31 -9.24 -9.88
CA GLY A 152 -0.93 -8.15 -9.14
C GLY A 152 -0.03 -7.59 -8.02
N GLY A 153 -0.32 -6.37 -7.60
CA GLY A 153 0.31 -5.68 -6.48
C GLY A 153 -0.71 -5.24 -5.43
N HIS A 154 -0.51 -4.04 -4.89
CA HIS A 154 -1.26 -3.51 -3.76
C HIS A 154 -2.74 -3.23 -4.07
N PHE A 155 -3.04 -2.72 -5.27
CA PHE A 155 -4.39 -2.36 -5.70
C PHE A 155 -5.14 -3.53 -6.34
N ALA A 156 -5.06 -4.71 -5.71
CA ALA A 156 -5.49 -6.00 -6.26
C ALA A 156 -6.86 -6.00 -6.96
N ALA A 157 -7.89 -5.45 -6.32
CA ALA A 157 -9.24 -5.43 -6.87
C ALA A 157 -9.38 -4.56 -8.13
N MET A 158 -8.57 -3.50 -8.22
CA MET A 158 -8.56 -2.59 -9.38
C MET A 158 -7.61 -3.09 -10.48
N GLU A 159 -6.49 -3.71 -10.11
CA GLU A 159 -5.48 -4.21 -11.03
C GLU A 159 -5.88 -5.54 -11.69
N GLU A 160 -6.45 -6.45 -10.91
CA GLU A 160 -6.76 -7.82 -11.33
C GLU A 160 -8.13 -8.27 -10.81
N PRO A 161 -9.24 -7.63 -11.25
CA PRO A 161 -10.57 -7.86 -10.68
C PRO A 161 -11.03 -9.32 -10.78
N GLN A 162 -10.72 -10.04 -11.86
CA GLN A 162 -11.10 -11.45 -12.01
C GLN A 162 -10.28 -12.40 -11.13
N LEU A 163 -9.07 -12.02 -10.72
CA LEU A 163 -8.29 -12.81 -9.77
C LEU A 163 -8.75 -12.59 -8.32
N MET A 164 -9.40 -11.45 -8.05
CA MET A 164 -9.84 -11.06 -6.71
C MET A 164 -11.30 -11.48 -6.39
N ALA A 165 -12.16 -11.60 -7.42
CA ALA A 165 -13.56 -12.01 -7.29
C ALA A 165 -13.72 -13.48 -6.86
#